data_AF-A0A812ZBP9-F1
#
_entry.id   AF-A0A812ZBP9-F1
#
_cell.length_a   1.000
_cell.length_b   1.000
_cell.length_c   1.000
_cell.angle_alpha   90.00
_cell.angle_beta   90.00
_cell.angle_gamma   90.00
#
_symmetry.space_group_name_H-M   'P 1'
#
loop_
_entity.id
_entity.type
_entity.pdbx_description
1 polymer ?
#
loop_
_entity_poly.entity_id
_entity_poly.type
_entity_poly.pdbx_seq_one_letter_code
_entity_poly.pdbx_strand_id
1 'polypeptide(L)'
;MPDARETHHPLSLEAKVLFPEQASQFDDHHSFIVRYTASEDLGLDMHTDDSDVTFNVCLGHEFTGATLTFCGYMGAPNHRKASHVYSHEVGRAVLHLGSRRHGADDIASGTRMNLIIWSHNKAWRRMHKLRLSEDYEKEEGPPDPVCLSYTHDRDYLAFKKKPVGRAAGRNRAWCPPKGMEYEGFGDKDKDEDIL
;
A
#
# COMPACT_ATOMS: atom_id res chain seq x y z
N MET A 1 -22.89 36.31 -14.59
CA MET A 1 -23.13 35.15 -13.72
C MET A 1 -21.84 34.88 -12.99
N PRO A 2 -21.76 34.97 -11.65
CA PRO A 2 -20.52 34.68 -10.95
C PRO A 2 -20.25 33.18 -11.01
N ASP A 3 -18.99 32.89 -11.31
CA ASP A 3 -18.36 31.59 -11.50
C ASP A 3 -18.65 30.61 -10.36
N ALA A 4 -18.78 29.33 -10.71
CA ALA A 4 -18.97 28.26 -9.75
C ALA A 4 -17.74 28.24 -8.85
N ARG A 5 -17.93 28.60 -7.57
CA ARG A 5 -16.88 28.53 -6.55
C ARG A 5 -16.19 27.18 -6.67
N GLU A 6 -14.90 27.18 -7.07
CA GLU A 6 -14.02 26.04 -6.84
C GLU A 6 -14.05 25.78 -5.34
N THR A 7 -14.88 24.82 -4.92
CA THR A 7 -14.82 24.28 -3.57
C THR A 7 -13.53 23.49 -3.50
N HIS A 8 -12.40 24.16 -3.20
CA HIS A 8 -11.16 23.48 -2.91
C HIS A 8 -11.41 22.56 -1.72
N HIS A 9 -11.36 21.26 -1.94
CA HIS A 9 -11.41 20.28 -0.87
C HIS A 9 -10.27 20.61 0.09
N PRO A 10 -10.50 20.77 1.41
CA PRO A 10 -9.48 21.24 2.34
C PRO A 10 -8.23 20.34 2.40
N LEU A 11 -8.35 19.07 1.98
CA LEU A 11 -7.22 18.14 1.86
C LEU A 11 -6.39 18.31 0.57
N SER A 12 -6.83 19.14 -0.38
CA SER A 12 -6.24 19.18 -1.73
C SER A 12 -4.98 20.03 -1.83
N LEU A 13 -4.77 21.01 -0.95
CA LEU A 13 -3.71 22.01 -1.15
C LEU A 13 -2.32 21.41 -0.92
N GLU A 14 -2.10 20.77 0.22
CA GLU A 14 -0.82 20.13 0.57
C GLU A 14 -0.55 18.92 -0.32
N ALA A 15 -1.58 18.11 -0.60
CA ALA A 15 -1.44 16.95 -1.46
C ALA A 15 -1.06 17.34 -2.90
N LYS A 16 -1.60 18.45 -3.42
CA LYS A 16 -1.27 18.94 -4.77
C LYS A 16 0.17 19.45 -4.89
N VAL A 17 0.78 19.90 -3.80
CA VAL A 17 2.21 20.24 -3.79
C VAL A 17 3.07 18.99 -3.91
N LEU A 18 2.71 17.92 -3.20
CA LEU A 18 3.48 16.67 -3.19
C LEU A 18 3.23 15.81 -4.44
N PHE A 19 2.00 15.81 -4.94
CA PHE A 19 1.50 14.93 -6.00
C PHE A 19 0.65 15.73 -7.00
N PRO A 20 1.27 16.62 -7.80
CA PRO A 20 0.55 17.61 -8.60
C PRO A 20 -0.41 17.00 -9.63
N GLU A 21 -0.11 15.81 -10.15
CA GLU A 21 -0.97 15.12 -11.11
C GLU A 21 -2.11 14.37 -10.41
N GLN A 22 -1.77 13.53 -9.43
CA GLN A 22 -2.72 12.66 -8.70
C GLN A 22 -3.68 13.47 -7.84
N ALA A 23 -3.21 14.55 -7.22
CA ALA A 23 -4.00 15.45 -6.38
C ALA A 23 -4.38 16.76 -7.08
N SER A 24 -4.34 16.80 -8.43
CA SER A 24 -4.81 17.97 -9.19
C SER A 24 -6.26 18.34 -8.85
N GLN A 25 -7.09 17.33 -8.56
CA GLN A 25 -8.44 17.40 -8.03
C GLN A 25 -8.76 16.13 -7.23
N PHE A 26 -9.77 16.18 -6.35
CA PHE A 26 -10.38 14.99 -5.77
C PHE A 26 -11.89 15.01 -6.04
N ASP A 27 -12.38 13.95 -6.67
CA ASP A 27 -13.78 13.78 -7.08
C ASP A 27 -14.58 12.94 -6.07
N ASP A 28 -13.91 12.12 -5.27
CA ASP A 28 -14.49 11.23 -4.28
C ASP A 28 -13.47 10.88 -3.19
N HIS A 29 -13.95 10.37 -2.05
CA HIS A 29 -13.11 9.79 -1.02
C HIS A 29 -13.80 8.66 -0.25
N HIS A 30 -12.99 7.74 0.25
CA HIS A 30 -13.40 6.74 1.22
C HIS A 30 -12.61 6.91 2.52
N SER A 31 -13.30 7.20 3.62
CA SER A 31 -12.69 7.50 4.91
C SER A 31 -13.09 6.47 5.96
N PHE A 32 -12.12 5.98 6.72
CA PHE A 32 -12.34 4.99 7.79
C PHE A 32 -11.27 5.11 8.88
N ILE A 33 -11.56 4.57 10.06
CA ILE A 33 -10.61 4.52 11.16
C ILE A 33 -10.09 3.09 11.28
N VAL A 34 -8.78 2.96 11.41
CA VAL A 34 -8.12 1.70 11.78
C VAL A 34 -7.67 1.77 13.24
N ARG A 35 -7.80 0.65 13.95
CA ARG A 35 -7.36 0.51 15.33
C ARG A 35 -6.53 -0.76 15.46
N TYR A 36 -5.35 -0.62 16.06
CA TYR A 36 -4.48 -1.75 16.37
C TYR A 36 -4.29 -1.85 17.88
N THR A 37 -4.50 -3.06 18.42
CA THR A 37 -4.35 -3.38 19.84
C THR A 37 -3.93 -4.83 20.00
N ALA A 38 -3.35 -5.19 21.16
CA ALA A 38 -2.96 -6.57 21.45
C ALA A 38 -4.12 -7.59 21.42
N SER A 39 -5.37 -7.14 21.59
CA SER A 39 -6.57 -8.00 21.61
C SER A 39 -7.35 -8.04 20.28
N GLU A 40 -6.93 -7.25 19.29
CA GLU A 40 -7.58 -7.13 17.99
C GLU A 40 -6.57 -7.36 16.87
N ASP A 41 -6.59 -6.55 15.81
CA ASP A 41 -5.57 -6.57 14.78
C ASP A 41 -4.26 -6.00 15.33
N LEU A 42 -3.16 -6.72 15.10
CA LEU A 42 -1.81 -6.27 15.49
C LEU A 42 -1.20 -5.34 14.44
N GLY A 43 -1.46 -5.61 13.16
CA GLY A 43 -0.88 -4.92 12.02
C GLY A 43 -1.66 -5.22 10.75
N LEU A 44 -1.16 -4.76 9.60
CA LEU A 44 -1.75 -5.00 8.29
C LEU A 44 -0.66 -5.35 7.29
N ASP A 45 -0.83 -6.51 6.66
CA ASP A 45 0.14 -7.07 5.70
C ASP A 45 0.36 -6.16 4.48
N MET A 46 1.41 -6.40 3.70
CA MET A 46 1.76 -5.58 2.54
C MET A 46 0.62 -5.49 1.52
N HIS A 47 0.31 -4.28 1.06
CA HIS A 47 -0.74 -3.98 0.11
C HIS A 47 -0.47 -2.65 -0.62
N THR A 48 -1.34 -2.34 -1.58
CA THR A 48 -1.53 -0.99 -2.13
C THR A 48 -2.96 -0.56 -1.83
N ASP A 49 -3.19 0.74 -1.75
CA ASP A 49 -4.54 1.26 -1.54
C ASP A 49 -5.26 1.42 -2.87
N ASP A 50 -6.58 1.22 -2.85
CA ASP A 50 -7.43 1.74 -3.92
C ASP A 50 -7.64 3.24 -3.70
N SER A 51 -6.59 4.02 -3.92
CA SER A 51 -6.60 5.49 -3.85
C SER A 51 -5.64 6.06 -4.89
N ASP A 52 -5.79 7.34 -5.22
CA ASP A 52 -4.75 8.06 -5.95
C ASP A 52 -3.78 8.71 -4.97
N VAL A 53 -4.32 9.27 -3.89
CA VAL A 53 -3.56 9.71 -2.71
C VAL A 53 -4.26 9.19 -1.45
N THR A 54 -3.48 8.60 -0.55
CA THR A 54 -3.91 8.22 0.79
C THR A 54 -3.40 9.23 1.79
N PHE A 55 -4.28 9.66 2.69
CA PHE A 55 -3.96 10.39 3.91
C PHE A 55 -4.08 9.42 5.09
N ASN A 56 -3.02 9.30 5.88
CA ASN A 56 -2.96 8.45 7.06
C ASN A 56 -2.61 9.31 8.28
N VAL A 57 -3.63 9.69 9.04
CA VAL A 57 -3.51 10.62 10.17
C VAL A 57 -3.49 9.83 11.47
N CYS A 58 -2.43 9.96 12.26
CA CYS A 58 -2.37 9.35 13.58
C CYS A 58 -3.20 10.18 14.57
N LEU A 59 -4.35 9.65 14.99
CA LEU A 59 -5.31 10.36 15.84
C LEU A 59 -4.92 10.37 17.32
N GLY A 60 -4.06 9.44 17.75
CA GLY A 60 -3.53 9.43 19.12
C GLY A 60 -3.45 8.06 19.78
N HIS A 61 -3.51 8.11 21.11
CA HIS A 61 -3.22 7.07 22.11
C HIS A 61 -1.73 6.81 22.37
N GLU A 62 -1.44 6.14 23.49
CA GLU A 62 -0.11 5.67 23.84
C GLU A 62 0.10 4.29 23.21
N PHE A 63 1.16 4.15 22.41
CA PHE A 63 1.54 2.89 21.77
C PHE A 63 3.05 2.84 21.49
N THR A 64 3.55 1.63 21.25
CA THR A 64 4.91 1.39 20.72
C THR A 64 4.86 0.40 19.56
N GLY A 65 5.89 0.42 18.70
CA GLY A 65 5.89 -0.36 17.46
C GLY A 65 4.93 0.23 16.42
N ALA A 66 4.27 -0.64 15.65
CA ALA A 66 3.32 -0.23 14.61
C ALA A 66 3.90 0.83 13.66
N THR A 67 5.07 0.57 13.10
CA THR A 67 5.63 1.38 12.03
C THR A 67 4.87 1.17 10.72
N LEU A 68 5.05 2.10 9.78
CA LEU A 68 4.56 1.98 8.42
C LEU A 68 5.76 1.72 7.51
N THR A 69 5.86 0.49 7.00
CA THR A 69 6.94 0.09 6.09
C THR A 69 6.49 0.31 4.65
N PHE A 70 7.26 1.09 3.89
CA PHE A 70 7.03 1.41 2.49
C PHE A 70 8.01 0.68 1.57
N CYS A 71 7.48 0.10 0.52
CA CYS A 71 8.21 -0.47 -0.60
C CYS A 71 8.06 0.42 -1.85
N GLY A 72 8.46 -0.09 -3.01
CA GLY A 72 8.30 0.61 -4.28
C GLY A 72 6.87 0.74 -4.76
N TYR A 73 6.73 1.18 -6.01
CA TYR A 73 5.44 1.50 -6.62
C TYR A 73 4.96 0.35 -7.50
N MET A 74 3.66 0.08 -7.50
CA MET A 74 3.06 -0.89 -8.41
C MET A 74 3.36 -0.52 -9.87
N GLY A 75 3.88 -1.49 -10.63
CA GLY A 75 4.30 -1.28 -12.02
C GLY A 75 5.75 -0.86 -12.20
N ALA A 76 6.45 -0.42 -11.14
CA ALA A 76 7.85 -0.01 -11.23
C ALA A 76 8.81 -1.18 -10.98
N PRO A 77 10.06 -1.13 -11.48
CA PRO A 77 11.05 -2.19 -11.28
C PRO A 77 11.32 -2.51 -9.80
N ASN A 78 11.14 -1.52 -8.93
CA ASN A 78 11.38 -1.63 -7.49
C ASN A 78 10.11 -1.95 -6.67
N HIS A 79 8.99 -2.36 -7.30
CA HIS A 79 7.68 -2.56 -6.64
C HIS A 79 7.77 -3.25 -5.27
N ARG A 80 8.58 -4.31 -5.17
CA ARG A 80 8.72 -5.14 -3.96
C ARG A 80 10.08 -4.97 -3.27
N LYS A 81 10.68 -3.79 -3.38
CA LYS A 81 11.92 -3.40 -2.69
C LYS A 81 11.62 -2.45 -1.56
N ALA A 82 12.20 -2.70 -0.39
CA ALA A 82 12.02 -1.87 0.79
C ALA A 82 12.66 -0.50 0.55
N SER A 83 11.95 0.57 0.93
CA SER A 83 12.39 1.94 0.62
C SER A 83 12.43 2.85 1.84
N HIS A 84 11.46 2.71 2.76
CA HIS A 84 11.35 3.61 3.90
C HIS A 84 10.55 2.97 5.03
N VAL A 85 10.85 3.34 6.27
CA VAL A 85 10.07 2.97 7.45
C VAL A 85 9.73 4.24 8.19
N TYR A 86 8.44 4.46 8.44
CA TYR A 86 7.95 5.64 9.16
C TYR A 86 7.42 5.23 10.54
N SER A 87 7.87 5.95 11.57
CA SER A 87 7.34 5.84 12.93
C SER A 87 6.23 6.86 13.12
N HIS A 88 5.03 6.41 13.50
CA HIS A 88 3.92 7.32 13.70
C HIS A 88 4.14 8.28 14.85
N GLU A 89 3.72 9.52 14.63
CA GLU A 89 3.65 10.56 15.64
C GLU A 89 2.21 11.06 15.74
N VAL A 90 1.70 11.15 16.97
CA VAL A 90 0.33 11.61 17.24
C VAL A 90 0.12 13.01 16.68
N GLY A 91 -0.99 13.20 15.97
CA GLY A 91 -1.35 14.47 15.33
C GLY A 91 -0.68 14.70 13.97
N ARG A 92 0.21 13.80 13.50
CA ARG A 92 0.79 13.91 12.16
C ARG A 92 0.01 13.09 11.13
N ALA A 93 0.01 13.62 9.91
CA ALA A 93 -0.48 12.94 8.72
C ALA A 93 0.68 12.49 7.84
N VAL A 94 0.65 11.25 7.38
CA VAL A 94 1.49 10.73 6.30
C VAL A 94 0.65 10.72 5.03
N LEU A 95 1.17 11.31 3.97
CA LEU A 95 0.56 11.28 2.64
C LEU A 95 1.41 10.40 1.73
N HIS A 96 0.78 9.52 0.97
CA HIS A 96 1.45 8.71 -0.05
C HIS A 96 0.49 8.41 -1.20
N LEU A 97 1.05 8.06 -2.36
CA LEU A 97 0.26 7.55 -3.46
C LEU A 97 -0.32 6.18 -3.09
N GLY A 98 -1.55 5.89 -3.52
CA GLY A 98 -2.18 4.59 -3.27
C GLY A 98 -1.42 3.44 -3.94
N SER A 99 -0.78 3.71 -5.08
CA SER A 99 0.09 2.76 -5.79
C SER A 99 1.39 2.43 -5.06
N ARG A 100 1.75 3.15 -4.00
CA ARG A 100 2.93 2.85 -3.19
C ARG A 100 2.64 1.67 -2.29
N ARG A 101 3.40 0.59 -2.47
CA ARG A 101 3.23 -0.62 -1.66
C ARG A 101 3.69 -0.35 -0.23
N HIS A 102 2.90 -0.78 0.74
CA HIS A 102 3.19 -0.56 2.15
C HIS A 102 2.46 -1.57 3.06
N GLY A 103 2.91 -1.65 4.31
CA GLY A 103 2.29 -2.46 5.36
C GLY A 103 2.43 -1.79 6.71
N ALA A 104 1.48 -2.07 7.61
CA ALA A 104 1.57 -1.67 9.00
C ALA A 104 2.20 -2.83 9.80
N ASP A 105 3.35 -2.58 10.40
CA ASP A 105 4.01 -3.54 11.28
C ASP A 105 3.17 -3.77 12.54
N ASP A 106 3.44 -4.86 13.24
CA ASP A 106 2.69 -5.20 14.44
C ASP A 106 2.90 -4.17 15.56
N ILE A 107 1.81 -3.84 16.25
CA ILE A 107 1.84 -3.06 17.49
C ILE A 107 2.51 -3.87 18.59
N ALA A 108 3.47 -3.26 19.28
CA ALA A 108 4.17 -3.90 20.39
C ALA A 108 3.43 -3.71 21.72
N SER A 109 2.84 -2.53 21.94
CA SER A 109 2.01 -2.26 23.13
C SER A 109 1.05 -1.10 22.90
N GLY A 110 0.01 -1.02 23.73
CA GLY A 110 -0.96 0.07 23.73
C GLY A 110 -2.01 -0.02 22.64
N THR A 111 -2.48 1.14 22.18
CA THR A 111 -3.50 1.26 21.14
C THR A 111 -3.04 2.29 20.12
N ARG A 112 -3.05 1.96 18.82
CA ARG A 112 -2.82 2.94 17.76
C ARG A 112 -4.12 3.16 17.00
N MET A 113 -4.56 4.41 16.88
CA MET A 113 -5.72 4.78 16.06
C MET A 113 -5.35 5.77 14.99
N ASN A 114 -5.68 5.44 13.73
CA ASN A 114 -5.43 6.31 12.59
C ASN A 114 -6.70 6.52 11.76
N LEU A 115 -6.91 7.75 11.29
CA LEU A 115 -7.89 8.07 10.25
C LEU A 115 -7.21 7.87 8.90
N ILE A 116 -7.78 7.00 8.08
CA ILE A 116 -7.37 6.77 6.70
C ILE A 116 -8.38 7.43 5.77
N ILE A 117 -7.90 8.19 4.81
CA ILE A 117 -8.70 8.80 3.75
C ILE A 117 -8.09 8.41 2.41
N TRP A 118 -8.80 7.61 1.65
CA TRP A 118 -8.48 7.29 0.27
C TRP A 118 -9.15 8.31 -0.63
N SER A 119 -8.37 9.19 -1.26
CA SER A 119 -8.87 10.20 -2.17
C SER A 119 -8.70 9.78 -3.63
N HIS A 120 -9.71 10.08 -4.44
CA HIS A 120 -9.78 9.67 -5.83
C HIS A 120 -9.89 10.86 -6.79
N ASN A 121 -9.15 10.77 -7.88
CA ASN A 121 -9.13 11.69 -9.00
C ASN A 121 -9.53 10.93 -10.27
N LYS A 122 -10.78 11.11 -10.68
CA LYS A 122 -11.37 10.42 -11.84
C LYS A 122 -10.66 10.80 -13.14
N ALA A 123 -10.19 12.04 -13.26
CA ALA A 123 -9.46 12.49 -14.45
C ALA A 123 -8.11 11.77 -14.57
N TRP A 124 -7.33 11.73 -13.48
CA TRP A 124 -6.10 10.96 -13.39
C TRP A 124 -6.31 9.47 -13.70
N ARG A 125 -7.26 8.84 -13.01
CA ARG A 125 -7.58 7.41 -13.20
C ARG A 125 -7.99 7.10 -14.64
N ARG A 126 -8.76 7.96 -15.30
CA ARG A 126 -9.14 7.74 -16.70
C ARG A 126 -7.93 7.72 -17.63
N MET A 127 -6.96 8.61 -17.42
CA MET A 127 -5.75 8.67 -18.25
C MET A 127 -4.82 7.48 -17.97
N HIS A 128 -4.67 7.09 -16.71
CA HIS A 128 -3.72 6.06 -16.30
C HIS A 128 -4.26 4.63 -16.33
N LYS A 129 -5.58 4.42 -16.21
CA LYS A 129 -6.19 3.09 -16.38
C LYS A 129 -5.93 2.50 -17.77
N LEU A 130 -5.80 3.37 -18.78
CA LEU A 130 -5.45 2.96 -20.14
C LEU A 130 -3.98 2.53 -20.27
N ARG A 131 -3.11 3.00 -19.37
CA ARG A 131 -1.66 2.82 -19.47
C ARG A 131 -1.05 1.86 -18.45
N LEU A 132 -1.77 1.48 -17.39
CA LEU A 132 -1.25 0.61 -16.32
C LEU A 132 -0.64 -0.71 -16.82
N SER A 133 -1.12 -1.26 -17.92
CA SER A 133 -0.52 -2.46 -18.54
C SER A 133 0.65 -2.16 -19.47
N GLU A 134 0.70 -0.96 -20.05
CA GLU A 134 1.75 -0.52 -20.98
C GLU A 134 2.97 0.04 -20.25
N ASP A 135 2.74 0.75 -19.15
CA ASP A 135 3.77 1.34 -18.30
C ASP A 135 4.29 0.35 -17.24
N TYR A 136 3.86 -0.92 -17.28
CA TYR A 136 4.34 -1.93 -16.35
C TYR A 136 5.76 -2.36 -16.73
N GLU A 137 6.71 -2.11 -15.85
CA GLU A 137 8.12 -2.44 -16.06
C GLU A 137 8.48 -3.76 -15.39
N LYS A 138 9.52 -4.41 -15.92
CA LYS A 138 10.05 -5.66 -15.36
C LYS A 138 10.65 -5.40 -13.98
N GLU A 139 10.29 -6.23 -13.00
CA GLU A 139 10.90 -6.16 -11.67
C GLU A 139 12.42 -6.43 -11.75
N GLU A 140 13.20 -5.60 -11.05
CA GLU A 140 14.66 -5.62 -11.12
C GLU A 140 15.29 -6.88 -10.49
N GLY A 141 14.52 -7.61 -9.67
CA GLY A 141 14.97 -8.82 -9.00
C GLY A 141 13.97 -9.35 -7.98
N PRO A 142 14.33 -10.42 -7.24
CA PRO A 142 13.47 -11.02 -6.23
C PRO A 142 13.01 -10.02 -5.16
N PRO A 143 11.81 -10.17 -4.58
CA PRO A 143 11.28 -9.25 -3.59
C PRO A 143 12.10 -9.26 -2.29
N ASP A 144 12.14 -8.13 -1.60
CA ASP A 144 12.64 -8.10 -0.23
C ASP A 144 11.61 -8.78 0.68
N PRO A 145 12.00 -9.68 1.60
CA PRO A 145 11.05 -10.45 2.41
C PRO A 145 10.06 -9.59 3.23
N VAL A 146 10.43 -8.37 3.57
CA VAL A 146 9.53 -7.43 4.27
C VAL A 146 8.39 -6.93 3.35
N CYS A 147 8.62 -6.85 2.04
CA CYS A 147 7.64 -6.37 1.05
C CYS A 147 6.66 -7.45 0.57
N LEU A 148 6.84 -8.70 1.02
CA LEU A 148 5.98 -9.83 0.70
C LEU A 148 4.75 -9.94 1.61
N SER A 149 3.59 -10.08 0.97
CA SER A 149 2.30 -10.38 1.59
C SER A 149 1.88 -11.81 1.34
N TYR A 150 1.43 -12.48 2.39
CA TYR A 150 0.94 -13.85 2.31
C TYR A 150 -0.39 -13.94 1.54
N THR A 151 -1.22 -12.91 1.65
CA THR A 151 -2.53 -12.89 0.99
C THR A 151 -2.50 -12.27 -0.40
N HIS A 152 -1.50 -11.44 -0.69
CA HIS A 152 -1.42 -10.68 -1.94
C HIS A 152 -0.35 -11.14 -2.91
N ASP A 153 0.69 -11.87 -2.51
CA ASP A 153 1.72 -12.33 -3.47
C ASP A 153 1.67 -13.83 -3.70
N ARG A 154 1.66 -14.21 -4.98
CA ARG A 154 1.64 -15.62 -5.38
C ARG A 154 2.90 -16.38 -4.99
N ASP A 155 4.06 -15.71 -5.05
CA ASP A 155 5.38 -16.28 -4.77
C ASP A 155 5.79 -16.13 -3.29
N TYR A 156 4.87 -15.81 -2.38
CA TYR A 156 5.21 -15.63 -0.97
C TYR A 156 5.95 -16.84 -0.38
N LEU A 157 5.46 -18.06 -0.68
CA LEU A 157 6.01 -19.30 -0.11
C LEU A 157 7.42 -19.63 -0.63
N ALA A 158 7.82 -19.03 -1.75
CA ALA A 158 9.18 -19.14 -2.28
C ALA A 158 10.23 -18.43 -1.43
N PHE A 159 9.81 -17.57 -0.49
CA PHE A 159 10.71 -16.77 0.35
C PHE A 159 10.37 -16.82 1.85
N LYS A 160 9.11 -17.08 2.22
CA LYS A 160 8.63 -17.03 3.61
C LYS A 160 7.73 -18.22 3.91
N LYS A 161 7.79 -18.69 5.16
CA LYS A 161 6.90 -19.75 5.65
C LYS A 161 5.48 -19.23 5.80
N LYS A 162 4.50 -20.09 5.52
CA LYS A 162 3.08 -19.80 5.75
C LYS A 162 2.85 -19.35 7.21
N PRO A 163 2.17 -18.21 7.45
CA PRO A 163 1.81 -17.79 8.80
C PRO A 163 0.86 -18.79 9.46
N VAL A 164 1.12 -19.12 10.74
CA VAL A 164 0.28 -20.02 11.53
C VAL A 164 -1.13 -19.46 11.64
N GLY A 165 -2.14 -20.32 11.51
CA GLY A 165 -3.55 -19.94 11.67
C GLY A 165 -4.15 -19.15 10.50
N ARG A 166 -3.39 -18.83 9.44
CA ARG A 166 -3.95 -18.20 8.24
C ARG A 166 -4.42 -19.24 7.22
N ALA A 167 -5.62 -19.01 6.66
CA ALA A 167 -6.17 -19.82 5.58
C ALA A 167 -5.24 -19.84 4.36
N ALA A 168 -5.34 -20.86 3.51
CA ALA A 168 -4.58 -20.89 2.25
C ALA A 168 -4.87 -19.64 1.40
N GLY A 169 -3.84 -19.12 0.73
CA GLY A 169 -3.96 -17.98 -0.16
C GLY A 169 -5.04 -18.20 -1.23
N ARG A 170 -5.72 -17.12 -1.63
CA ARG A 170 -6.80 -17.18 -2.63
C ARG A 170 -6.20 -17.37 -4.03
N ASN A 171 -6.90 -18.06 -4.93
CA ASN A 171 -6.60 -18.18 -6.38
C ASN A 171 -6.51 -16.84 -7.15
N ARG A 172 -6.55 -15.70 -6.47
CA ARG A 172 -6.51 -14.34 -7.02
C ARG A 172 -5.38 -13.49 -6.40
N ALA A 173 -4.39 -14.11 -5.75
CA ALA A 173 -3.20 -13.39 -5.32
C ALA A 173 -2.56 -12.69 -6.53
N TRP A 174 -2.03 -11.49 -6.30
CA TRP A 174 -1.40 -10.68 -7.33
C TRP A 174 -0.15 -11.39 -7.87
N CYS A 175 0.06 -11.23 -9.17
CA CYS A 175 1.27 -11.62 -9.87
C CYS A 175 1.61 -10.55 -10.92
N PRO A 176 2.90 -10.32 -11.20
CA PRO A 176 3.31 -9.43 -12.30
C PRO A 176 2.67 -9.87 -13.63
N PRO A 177 2.39 -8.93 -14.55
CA PRO A 177 2.06 -9.29 -15.93
C PRO A 177 3.18 -10.14 -16.55
N LYS A 178 2.79 -11.10 -17.41
CA LYS A 178 3.73 -12.03 -18.05
C LYS A 178 4.88 -11.28 -18.74
N GLY A 179 6.12 -11.65 -18.43
CA GLY A 179 7.35 -11.04 -18.93
C GLY A 179 7.83 -9.85 -18.10
N MET A 180 7.04 -9.36 -17.14
CA MET A 180 7.42 -8.29 -16.21
C MET A 180 7.80 -8.82 -14.83
N GLU A 181 7.67 -10.13 -14.61
CA GLU A 181 8.24 -10.80 -13.44
C GLU A 181 9.78 -10.71 -13.38
N TYR A 182 10.34 -10.77 -12.16
CA TYR A 182 11.77 -10.95 -11.97
C TYR A 182 12.24 -12.32 -12.49
N GLU A 183 13.53 -12.45 -12.76
CA GLU A 183 14.11 -13.71 -13.25
C GLU A 183 14.02 -14.84 -12.21
N GLY A 184 13.40 -15.96 -12.59
CA GLY A 184 13.18 -17.11 -11.70
C GLY A 184 11.86 -17.08 -10.93
N PHE A 185 10.97 -16.13 -11.22
CA PHE A 185 9.61 -16.12 -10.67
C PHE A 185 8.85 -17.41 -11.07
N GLY A 186 8.24 -18.08 -10.08
CA GLY A 186 7.49 -19.32 -10.28
C GLY A 186 8.32 -20.60 -10.38
N ASP A 187 9.65 -20.52 -10.43
CA ASP A 187 10.51 -21.72 -10.42
C ASP A 187 10.57 -22.39 -9.03
N LYS A 188 10.37 -21.59 -7.97
CA LYS A 188 10.42 -22.04 -6.57
C LYS A 188 9.12 -22.63 -6.04
N ASP A 189 8.01 -22.46 -6.75
CA ASP A 189 6.70 -23.04 -6.36
C ASP A 189 6.61 -24.55 -6.67
N LYS A 190 7.66 -25.14 -7.27
CA LYS A 190 7.72 -26.56 -7.65
C LYS A 190 8.37 -27.46 -6.60
N ASP A 191 9.00 -26.90 -5.58
CA ASP A 191 9.55 -27.67 -4.48
C ASP A 191 8.48 -27.78 -3.38
N GLU A 192 7.56 -28.74 -3.55
CA GLU A 192 6.54 -29.15 -2.56
C GLU A 192 7.14 -29.74 -1.26
N ASP A 193 8.46 -29.70 -1.07
CA ASP A 193 9.15 -30.26 0.10
C ASP A 193 9.98 -29.20 0.84
N ILE A 194 9.32 -28.32 1.58
CA ILE A 194 9.96 -27.64 2.71
C ILE A 194 9.14 -27.88 3.98
N LEU A 195 9.65 -28.81 4.78
CA LEU A 195 9.22 -29.26 6.11
C LEU A 195 8.78 -28.14 7.08
#